data_AF-A0AAV3QJ08-F1
#
_entry.id   AF-A0AAV3QJ08-F1
#
_cell.length_a   1.000
_cell.length_b   1.000
_cell.length_c   1.000
_cell.angle_alpha   90.00
_cell.angle_beta   90.00
_cell.angle_gamma   90.00
#
_symmetry.space_group_name_H-M   'P 1'
#
loop_
_entity.id
_entity.type
_entity.pdbx_description
1 polymer ?
#
loop_
_entity_poly.entity_id
_entity_poly.type
_entity_poly.pdbx_seq_one_letter_code
_entity_poly.pdbx_strand_id
1 'polypeptide(L)'
;MDWPHKPLQVFATRFVLTHMLTEKLPSGLPILELPQDTDEHKTHGYGQTHNWTKKSIFWELPYCPKLKTRHNIDIMHNEKNNGENYFFTTMDVKGKTKDTESSRKDLEAHTYRTSFFMTTKNGKSVKPKASYTLTKKQQLVVHTWLSKLKTPDGFSSNYARCSSSAKFTGLKSHDMHIIVQKLIPVAFRNLLPKPIWEILTKLCHFFRNISSSTLQVDHIRTLGHDIIETFCKLENIYPPSMFDVMEHLPVHMSYKTLMGGPVQYQWMYPFE
;
A
#
# COMPACT_ATOMS: atom_id res chain seq x y z
N MET A 1 24.25 16.99 -3.35
CA MET A 1 23.81 16.76 -4.73
C MET A 1 22.32 16.94 -4.75
N ASP A 2 21.90 18.18 -5.00
CA ASP A 2 20.48 18.54 -5.15
C ASP A 2 20.00 18.03 -6.51
N TRP A 3 19.06 17.08 -6.49
CA TRP A 3 18.34 16.66 -7.68
C TRP A 3 17.06 17.50 -7.80
N PRO A 4 16.79 18.15 -8.95
CA PRO A 4 15.53 18.85 -9.17
C PRO A 4 14.39 17.82 -9.25
N HIS A 5 13.63 17.67 -8.16
CA HIS A 5 12.43 16.86 -8.13
C HIS A 5 11.33 17.49 -8.99
N LYS A 6 10.87 16.81 -10.04
CA LYS A 6 9.55 17.10 -10.63
C LYS A 6 8.48 16.84 -9.54
N PRO A 7 7.48 17.72 -9.35
CA PRO A 7 6.63 17.77 -8.15
C PRO A 7 5.62 16.62 -7.96
N LEU A 8 5.50 15.69 -8.91
CA LEU A 8 4.44 14.66 -8.91
C LEU A 8 4.63 13.56 -7.86
N GLN A 9 5.87 13.13 -7.56
CA GLN A 9 6.10 12.06 -6.58
C GLN A 9 5.99 12.54 -5.13
N VAL A 10 6.33 13.81 -4.86
CA VAL A 10 6.16 14.40 -3.52
C VAL A 10 4.67 14.69 -3.24
N PHE A 11 3.84 14.85 -4.28
CA PHE A 11 2.43 15.18 -4.11
C PHE A 11 1.65 14.06 -3.44
N ALA A 12 1.75 12.79 -3.86
CA ALA A 12 0.91 11.71 -3.34
C ALA A 12 1.05 11.51 -1.81
N THR A 13 2.28 11.46 -1.29
CA THR A 13 2.52 11.35 0.16
C THR A 13 2.09 12.61 0.90
N ARG A 14 2.47 13.81 0.44
CA ARG A 14 2.06 15.05 1.11
C ARG A 14 0.53 15.20 1.11
N PHE A 15 -0.14 14.75 0.06
CA PHE A 15 -1.55 15.03 -0.20
C PHE A 15 -2.51 14.09 0.54
N VAL A 16 -2.19 12.81 0.70
CA VAL A 16 -2.99 11.92 1.57
C VAL A 16 -2.76 12.23 3.05
N LEU A 17 -1.52 12.58 3.43
CA LEU A 17 -1.21 13.08 4.77
C LEU A 17 -2.02 14.35 5.13
N THR A 18 -2.37 15.21 4.17
CA THR A 18 -2.90 16.56 4.47
C THR A 18 -4.43 16.63 4.66
N HIS A 19 -5.22 15.62 4.26
CA HIS A 19 -6.70 15.70 4.38
C HIS A 19 -7.38 14.61 5.22
N MET A 20 -6.69 13.53 5.58
CA MET A 20 -7.20 12.63 6.63
C MET A 20 -6.74 13.03 8.04
N LEU A 21 -5.76 13.93 8.14
CA LEU A 21 -5.25 14.47 9.41
C LEU A 21 -5.91 15.82 9.71
N THR A 22 -7.08 15.77 10.35
CA THR A 22 -7.61 16.93 11.10
C THR A 22 -7.19 16.91 12.57
N GLU A 23 -6.29 16.00 12.94
CA GLU A 23 -5.74 15.91 14.28
C GLU A 23 -4.23 16.15 14.19
N LYS A 24 -3.75 17.05 15.06
CA LYS A 24 -2.35 17.50 15.12
C LYS A 24 -1.41 16.34 14.82
N LEU A 25 -0.66 16.44 13.72
CA LEU A 25 0.55 15.66 13.58
C LEU A 25 1.38 15.86 14.87
N PRO A 26 2.00 14.81 15.43
CA PRO A 26 2.90 14.95 16.59
C PRO A 26 4.00 16.00 16.39
N SER A 27 4.21 16.45 15.15
CA SER A 27 5.18 17.47 14.72
C SER A 27 4.69 18.93 14.77
N GLY A 28 3.47 19.23 15.25
CA GLY A 28 3.01 20.63 15.40
C GLY A 28 2.75 21.37 14.08
N LEU A 29 2.56 20.66 12.97
CA LEU A 29 2.18 21.26 11.69
C LEU A 29 0.73 21.79 11.75
N PRO A 30 0.42 22.92 11.08
CA PRO A 30 -0.91 23.52 11.10
C PRO A 30 -1.97 22.56 10.53
N ILE A 31 -3.15 22.58 11.14
CA ILE A 31 -4.35 21.91 10.61
C ILE A 31 -4.67 22.59 9.27
N LEU A 32 -4.60 21.86 8.16
CA LEU A 32 -5.06 22.42 6.89
C LEU A 32 -6.58 22.52 6.96
N GLU A 33 -7.13 23.72 6.74
CA GLU A 33 -8.57 23.92 6.70
C GLU A 33 -9.17 23.06 5.58
N LEU A 34 -10.28 22.37 5.90
CA LEU A 34 -10.97 21.57 4.90
C LEU A 34 -11.56 22.49 3.81
N PRO A 35 -11.53 22.08 2.54
CA PRO A 35 -12.07 22.88 1.45
C PRO A 35 -13.54 23.20 1.71
N GLN A 36 -13.91 24.48 1.61
CA GLN A 36 -15.29 24.92 1.68
C GLN A 36 -15.94 24.70 0.30
N ASP A 37 -17.14 24.11 0.28
CA ASP A 37 -17.92 23.98 -0.95
C ASP A 37 -18.28 25.38 -1.45
N THR A 38 -18.00 25.65 -2.72
CA THR A 38 -18.48 26.85 -3.40
C THR A 38 -19.68 26.49 -4.26
N ASP A 39 -20.49 27.50 -4.61
CA ASP A 39 -21.75 27.35 -5.37
C ASP A 39 -21.57 26.65 -6.75
N GLU A 40 -20.34 26.45 -7.23
CA GLU A 40 -20.04 25.85 -8.55
C GLU A 40 -19.68 24.35 -8.52
N HIS A 41 -20.04 23.60 -7.47
CA HIS A 41 -19.66 22.18 -7.29
C HIS A 41 -18.13 21.92 -7.27
N LYS A 42 -17.35 22.96 -7.02
CA LYS A 42 -15.89 22.90 -6.87
C LYS A 42 -15.52 23.54 -5.55
N THR A 43 -14.91 22.76 -4.69
CA THR A 43 -14.38 23.24 -3.41
C THR A 43 -13.23 24.26 -3.62
N HIS A 44 -13.09 25.22 -2.71
CA HIS A 44 -12.01 26.22 -2.75
C HIS A 44 -10.62 25.56 -2.85
N GLY A 45 -9.84 25.89 -3.89
CA GLY A 45 -8.52 25.27 -4.16
C GLY A 45 -8.52 24.19 -5.25
N TYR A 46 -9.69 23.84 -5.79
CA TYR A 46 -9.81 22.88 -6.88
C TYR A 46 -8.99 23.25 -8.13
N GLY A 47 -8.22 22.31 -8.66
CA GLY A 47 -7.34 22.47 -9.83
C GLY A 47 -6.03 23.21 -9.55
N GLN A 48 -5.84 23.78 -8.36
CA GLN A 48 -4.62 24.49 -7.97
C GLN A 48 -3.90 23.78 -6.83
N THR A 49 -4.57 23.62 -5.69
CA THR A 49 -4.02 22.98 -4.50
C THR A 49 -4.51 21.56 -4.34
N HIS A 50 -5.67 21.19 -4.92
CA HIS A 50 -6.21 19.84 -4.91
C HIS A 50 -7.21 19.56 -6.04
N ASN A 51 -7.60 18.29 -6.23
CA ASN A 51 -8.61 17.88 -7.24
C ASN A 51 -9.89 17.28 -6.63
N TRP A 52 -10.15 17.54 -5.35
CA TRP A 52 -11.38 17.10 -4.67
C TRP A 52 -12.62 17.81 -5.20
N THR A 53 -13.67 17.05 -5.55
CA THR A 53 -14.94 17.60 -6.05
C THR A 53 -16.07 17.52 -5.04
N LYS A 54 -15.89 16.82 -3.92
CA LYS A 54 -16.94 16.57 -2.94
C LYS A 54 -16.38 16.57 -1.52
N LYS A 55 -17.13 17.18 -0.61
CA LYS A 55 -17.00 17.00 0.83
C LYS A 55 -18.01 15.95 1.32
N SER A 56 -17.59 15.07 2.23
CA SER A 56 -18.54 14.13 2.85
C SER A 56 -19.47 14.88 3.81
N ILE A 57 -20.78 14.64 3.70
CA ILE A 57 -21.81 15.20 4.60
C ILE A 57 -21.55 14.91 6.08
N PHE A 58 -20.81 13.83 6.39
CA PHE A 58 -20.46 13.49 7.77
C PHE A 58 -19.62 14.59 8.44
N TRP A 59 -18.90 15.41 7.68
CA TRP A 59 -18.13 16.55 8.18
C TRP A 59 -18.99 17.74 8.60
N GLU A 60 -20.26 17.80 8.16
CA GLU A 60 -21.20 18.86 8.52
C GLU A 60 -21.99 18.52 9.79
N LEU A 61 -21.93 17.27 10.25
CA LEU A 61 -22.66 16.85 11.43
C LEU A 61 -22.10 17.53 12.69
N PRO A 62 -22.94 18.12 13.57
CA PRO A 62 -22.49 18.89 14.74
C PRO A 62 -21.61 18.10 15.73
N TYR A 63 -21.69 16.77 15.71
CA TYR A 63 -20.89 15.90 16.57
C TYR A 63 -19.60 15.42 15.92
N CYS A 64 -19.43 15.56 14.60
CA CYS A 64 -18.22 15.11 13.89
C CYS A 64 -16.93 15.72 14.47
N PRO A 65 -16.90 17.02 14.85
CA PRO A 65 -15.74 17.59 15.54
C PRO A 65 -15.41 16.91 16.88
N LYS A 66 -16.41 16.32 17.54
CA LYS A 66 -16.29 15.66 18.85
C LYS A 66 -15.79 14.22 18.75
N LEU A 67 -15.76 13.64 17.55
CA LEU A 67 -15.27 12.28 17.34
C LEU A 67 -13.74 12.25 17.34
N LYS A 68 -13.19 11.40 18.21
CA LYS A 68 -11.77 11.02 18.26
C LYS A 68 -11.27 10.29 17.02
N THR A 69 -12.19 9.72 16.25
CA THR A 69 -11.89 9.00 15.01
C THR A 69 -13.05 9.24 14.06
N ARG A 70 -12.81 10.06 13.04
CA ARG A 70 -13.84 10.52 12.09
C ARG A 70 -14.04 9.59 10.89
N HIS A 71 -13.12 8.64 10.70
CA HIS A 71 -13.13 7.69 9.59
C HIS A 71 -12.87 6.27 10.06
N ASN A 72 -13.57 5.30 9.49
CA ASN A 72 -13.40 3.87 9.82
C ASN A 72 -12.75 3.14 8.64
N ILE A 73 -11.42 3.00 8.65
CA ILE A 73 -10.69 2.28 7.61
C ILE A 73 -10.91 0.77 7.76
N ASP A 74 -11.43 0.11 6.75
CA ASP A 74 -11.47 -1.35 6.75
C ASP A 74 -10.06 -1.92 6.63
N ILE A 75 -9.48 -2.34 7.76
CA ILE A 75 -8.09 -2.83 7.82
C ILE A 75 -7.96 -4.16 7.06
N MET A 76 -9.01 -4.99 7.08
CA MET A 76 -9.03 -6.26 6.36
C MET A 76 -8.92 -6.02 4.86
N HIS A 77 -9.85 -5.28 4.29
CA HIS A 77 -9.82 -5.02 2.85
C HIS A 77 -8.61 -4.18 2.44
N ASN A 78 -8.17 -3.25 3.28
CA ASN A 78 -7.01 -2.43 2.95
C ASN A 78 -5.70 -3.22 2.94
N GLU A 79 -5.43 -4.03 3.96
CA GLU A 79 -4.23 -4.86 4.02
C GLU A 79 -4.25 -5.89 2.87
N LYS A 80 -5.41 -6.49 2.58
CA LYS A 80 -5.56 -7.36 1.41
C LYS A 80 -5.19 -6.63 0.11
N ASN A 81 -5.76 -5.45 -0.14
CA ASN A 81 -5.50 -4.69 -1.37
C ASN A 81 -4.02 -4.30 -1.51
N ASN A 82 -3.42 -3.75 -0.45
CA ASN A 82 -1.99 -3.45 -0.41
C ASN A 82 -1.17 -4.71 -0.70
N GLY A 83 -1.46 -5.78 0.04
CA GLY A 83 -0.81 -7.06 -0.08
C GLY A 83 -0.83 -7.64 -1.48
N GLU A 84 -2.00 -7.71 -2.09
CA GLU A 84 -2.19 -8.20 -3.45
C GLU A 84 -1.38 -7.37 -4.44
N ASN A 85 -1.44 -6.04 -4.33
CA ASN A 85 -0.73 -5.17 -5.26
C ASN A 85 0.79 -5.34 -5.15
N TYR A 86 1.37 -5.41 -3.94
CA TYR A 86 2.81 -5.65 -3.77
C TYR A 86 3.20 -7.06 -4.21
N PHE A 87 2.42 -8.07 -3.83
CA PHE A 87 2.70 -9.47 -4.15
C PHE A 87 2.62 -9.73 -5.67
N PHE A 88 1.53 -9.32 -6.32
CA PHE A 88 1.32 -9.55 -7.75
C PHE A 88 2.22 -8.70 -8.64
N THR A 89 2.59 -7.49 -8.20
CA THR A 89 3.59 -6.66 -8.91
C THR A 89 4.99 -7.28 -8.82
N THR A 90 5.36 -7.79 -7.64
CA THR A 90 6.65 -8.49 -7.43
C THR A 90 6.72 -9.79 -8.24
N MET A 91 5.61 -10.53 -8.31
CA MET A 91 5.48 -11.77 -9.08
C MET A 91 5.21 -11.55 -10.59
N ASP A 92 5.06 -10.30 -11.05
CA ASP A 92 4.72 -9.92 -12.43
C ASP A 92 3.52 -10.71 -13.00
N VAL A 93 2.45 -10.78 -12.21
CA VAL A 93 1.24 -11.51 -12.61
C VAL A 93 0.47 -10.69 -13.64
N LYS A 94 0.31 -11.23 -14.85
CA LYS A 94 -0.40 -10.58 -15.94
C LYS A 94 -1.83 -10.22 -15.52
N GLY A 95 -2.20 -8.94 -15.71
CA GLY A 95 -3.52 -8.41 -15.37
C GLY A 95 -3.70 -8.01 -13.90
N LYS A 96 -2.72 -8.30 -13.02
CA LYS A 96 -2.74 -7.89 -11.60
C LYS A 96 -1.55 -7.02 -11.19
N THR A 97 -0.47 -7.03 -11.97
CA THR A 97 0.68 -6.14 -11.72
C THR A 97 0.30 -4.67 -11.93
N LYS A 98 0.71 -3.80 -11.00
CA LYS A 98 0.58 -2.34 -11.12
C LYS A 98 1.66 -1.74 -12.02
N ASP A 99 2.67 -2.52 -12.39
CA ASP A 99 3.72 -2.17 -13.34
C ASP A 99 3.27 -2.50 -14.78
N THR A 100 2.46 -1.61 -15.36
CA THR A 100 1.90 -1.71 -16.70
C THR A 100 2.68 -0.88 -17.73
N GLU A 101 2.49 -1.12 -19.02
CA GLU A 101 3.08 -0.28 -20.07
C GLU A 101 2.67 1.19 -19.96
N SER A 102 1.41 1.46 -19.59
CA SER A 102 0.93 2.82 -19.32
C SER A 102 1.71 3.46 -18.16
N SER A 103 1.88 2.72 -17.05
CA SER A 103 2.67 3.23 -15.92
C SER A 103 4.12 3.54 -16.29
N ARG A 104 4.70 2.80 -17.26
CA ARG A 104 6.07 3.07 -17.76
C ARG A 104 6.13 4.31 -18.64
N LYS A 105 5.12 4.55 -19.47
CA LYS A 105 5.00 5.79 -20.27
C LYS A 105 4.83 7.00 -19.35
N ASP A 106 4.02 6.88 -18.31
CA ASP A 106 3.86 7.95 -17.31
C ASP A 106 5.18 8.22 -16.58
N LEU A 107 5.90 7.17 -16.20
CA LEU A 107 7.24 7.31 -15.62
C LEU A 107 8.22 8.03 -16.54
N GLU A 108 8.17 7.75 -17.85
CA GLU A 108 9.02 8.41 -18.86
C GLU A 108 8.66 9.89 -19.05
N ALA A 109 7.38 10.23 -19.03
CA ALA A 109 6.93 11.62 -19.12
C ALA A 109 7.25 12.44 -17.86
N HIS A 110 7.12 11.82 -16.67
CA HIS A 110 7.07 12.54 -15.41
C HIS A 110 8.27 12.33 -14.48
N THR A 111 9.17 11.38 -14.75
CA THR A 111 10.31 11.07 -13.87
C THR A 111 11.62 10.91 -14.64
N TYR A 112 12.75 11.00 -13.93
CA TYR A 112 14.09 10.78 -14.50
C TYR A 112 14.59 9.34 -14.30
N ARG A 113 13.69 8.38 -14.02
CA ARG A 113 14.05 6.99 -13.69
C ARG A 113 14.26 6.18 -14.98
N THR A 114 15.33 6.49 -15.70
CA THR A 114 15.63 5.93 -17.04
C THR A 114 15.68 4.41 -17.10
N SER A 115 16.02 3.73 -16.00
CA SER A 115 15.97 2.27 -15.90
C SER A 115 14.57 1.67 -16.11
N PHE A 116 13.52 2.49 -16.05
CA PHE A 116 12.13 2.08 -16.22
C PHE A 116 11.59 2.34 -17.63
N PHE A 117 12.29 3.09 -18.47
CA PHE A 117 11.77 3.54 -19.76
C PHE A 117 11.59 2.35 -20.72
N MET A 118 10.58 2.45 -21.58
CA MET A 118 10.33 1.41 -22.58
C MET A 118 11.51 1.34 -23.55
N THR A 119 11.93 0.12 -23.89
CA THR A 119 13.06 -0.10 -24.81
C THR A 119 12.57 -0.71 -26.11
N THR A 120 13.21 -0.40 -27.23
CA THR A 120 12.89 -1.05 -28.51
C THR A 120 13.84 -2.21 -28.76
N LYS A 121 13.29 -3.41 -28.95
CA LYS A 121 14.04 -4.59 -29.43
C LYS A 121 13.36 -5.15 -30.66
N ASN A 122 14.09 -5.28 -31.76
CA ASN A 122 13.59 -5.80 -33.04
C ASN A 122 12.33 -5.07 -33.52
N GLY A 123 12.29 -3.74 -33.40
CA GLY A 123 11.15 -2.90 -33.77
C GLY A 123 9.92 -3.01 -32.85
N LYS A 124 9.98 -3.84 -31.79
CA LYS A 124 8.90 -3.96 -30.79
C LYS A 124 9.27 -3.23 -29.51
N SER A 125 8.28 -2.55 -28.92
CA SER A 125 8.40 -1.96 -27.59
C SER A 125 8.44 -3.07 -26.54
N VAL A 126 9.42 -3.01 -25.63
CA VAL A 126 9.70 -4.01 -24.61
C VAL A 126 9.88 -3.31 -23.27
N LYS A 127 9.09 -3.74 -22.27
CA LYS A 127 9.20 -3.31 -20.87
C LYS A 127 10.45 -3.94 -20.24
N PRO A 128 11.46 -3.15 -19.82
CA PRO A 128 12.60 -3.70 -19.11
C PRO A 128 12.18 -4.21 -17.73
N LYS A 129 12.82 -5.29 -17.30
CA LYS A 129 12.56 -5.91 -15.99
C LYS A 129 12.92 -4.92 -14.87
N ALA A 130 11.98 -4.64 -13.97
CA ALA A 130 12.27 -3.86 -12.77
C ALA A 130 13.05 -4.66 -11.72
N SER A 131 13.79 -3.94 -10.86
CA SER A 131 14.56 -4.53 -9.75
C SER A 131 13.67 -5.16 -8.67
N TYR A 132 12.44 -4.68 -8.51
CA TYR A 132 11.43 -5.23 -7.59
C TYR A 132 10.66 -6.42 -8.18
N THR A 133 10.96 -6.85 -9.40
CA THR A 133 10.23 -7.94 -10.06
C THR A 133 11.06 -9.23 -10.10
N LEU A 134 10.42 -10.38 -9.87
CA LEU A 134 11.07 -11.69 -9.96
C LEU A 134 11.19 -12.17 -11.40
N THR A 135 12.28 -12.88 -11.73
CA THR A 135 12.39 -13.61 -13.01
C THR A 135 11.43 -14.80 -13.04
N LYS A 136 11.13 -15.34 -14.23
CA LYS A 136 10.30 -16.56 -14.35
C LYS A 136 10.84 -17.75 -13.55
N LYS A 137 12.17 -17.91 -13.48
CA LYS A 137 12.81 -18.94 -12.64
C LYS A 137 12.56 -18.70 -11.15
N GLN A 138 12.70 -17.46 -10.68
CA GLN A 138 12.42 -17.10 -9.28
C GLN A 138 10.92 -17.20 -8.94
N GLN A 139 10.02 -16.82 -9.85
CA GLN A 139 8.59 -17.01 -9.68
C GLN A 139 8.25 -18.50 -9.49
N LEU A 140 8.86 -19.39 -10.28
CA LEU A 140 8.67 -20.84 -10.15
C LEU A 140 9.13 -21.37 -8.78
N VAL A 141 10.22 -20.82 -8.23
CA VAL A 141 10.67 -21.15 -6.86
C VAL A 141 9.59 -20.79 -5.84
N VAL A 142 8.99 -19.60 -5.94
CA VAL A 142 7.90 -19.19 -5.04
C VAL A 142 6.67 -20.08 -5.19
N HIS A 143 6.23 -20.38 -6.43
CA HIS A 143 5.10 -21.29 -6.69
C HIS A 143 5.36 -22.69 -6.11
N THR A 144 6.55 -23.23 -6.31
CA THR A 144 6.93 -24.57 -5.81
C THR A 144 7.04 -24.61 -4.29
N TRP A 145 7.58 -23.55 -3.69
CA TRP A 145 7.65 -23.44 -2.24
C TRP A 145 6.26 -23.34 -1.62
N LEU A 146 5.40 -22.48 -2.17
CA LEU A 146 4.05 -22.27 -1.66
C LEU A 146 3.17 -23.52 -1.84
N SER A 147 3.33 -24.27 -2.94
CA SER A 147 2.58 -25.52 -3.15
C SER A 147 2.99 -26.66 -2.22
N LYS A 148 4.22 -26.63 -1.69
CA LYS A 148 4.72 -27.60 -0.71
C LYS A 148 4.50 -27.16 0.74
N LEU A 149 4.08 -25.91 0.96
CA LEU A 149 3.89 -25.35 2.28
C LEU A 149 2.72 -26.06 2.98
N LYS A 150 3.02 -26.68 4.13
CA LYS A 150 2.01 -27.23 5.03
C LYS A 150 1.77 -26.24 6.16
N THR A 151 0.51 -25.90 6.38
CA THR A 151 0.08 -25.05 7.48
C THR A 151 -0.75 -25.88 8.47
N PRO A 152 -0.82 -25.47 9.76
CA PRO A 152 -1.73 -26.10 10.72
C PRO A 152 -3.18 -26.06 10.23
N ASP A 153 -4.00 -26.98 10.74
CA ASP A 153 -5.42 -26.99 10.40
C ASP A 153 -6.11 -25.69 10.85
N GLY A 154 -7.01 -25.18 10.01
CA GLY A 154 -7.66 -23.88 10.20
C GLY A 154 -6.75 -22.65 10.04
N PHE A 155 -5.44 -22.80 9.80
CA PHE A 155 -4.54 -21.66 9.66
C PHE A 155 -4.72 -20.96 8.32
N SER A 156 -4.68 -21.67 7.19
CA SER A 156 -4.86 -21.12 5.84
C SER A 156 -5.54 -22.11 4.92
N SER A 157 -5.99 -21.67 3.75
CA SER A 157 -6.34 -22.56 2.65
C SER A 157 -5.11 -23.38 2.22
N ASN A 158 -5.38 -24.51 1.56
CA ASN A 158 -4.33 -25.33 0.95
C ASN A 158 -3.76 -24.61 -0.29
N TYR A 159 -2.60 -23.98 -0.12
CA TYR A 159 -1.94 -23.22 -1.18
C TYR A 159 -1.52 -24.06 -2.40
N ALA A 160 -1.40 -25.39 -2.28
CA ALA A 160 -1.16 -26.25 -3.44
C ALA A 160 -2.30 -26.15 -4.47
N ARG A 161 -3.53 -25.92 -4.01
CA ARG A 161 -4.69 -25.69 -4.88
C ARG A 161 -4.68 -24.29 -5.49
N CYS A 162 -4.10 -23.32 -4.79
CA CYS A 162 -4.13 -21.92 -5.18
C CYS A 162 -2.97 -21.50 -6.11
N SER A 163 -1.91 -22.30 -6.20
CA SER A 163 -0.65 -21.95 -6.88
C SER A 163 -0.35 -22.78 -8.14
N SER A 164 -1.35 -23.48 -8.68
CA SER A 164 -1.19 -24.36 -9.83
C SER A 164 -0.83 -23.57 -11.10
N SER A 165 0.09 -24.11 -11.90
CA SER A 165 0.34 -23.68 -13.29
C SER A 165 0.72 -22.19 -13.46
N ALA A 166 1.55 -21.66 -12.55
CA ALA A 166 2.05 -20.27 -12.58
C ALA A 166 0.97 -19.17 -12.46
N LYS A 167 -0.22 -19.52 -11.92
CA LYS A 167 -1.29 -18.57 -11.60
C LYS A 167 -1.65 -18.68 -10.13
N PHE A 168 -2.14 -17.58 -9.57
CA PHE A 168 -2.75 -17.55 -8.24
C PHE A 168 -4.26 -17.47 -8.39
N THR A 169 -4.97 -18.52 -8.00
CA THR A 169 -6.44 -18.61 -8.08
C THR A 169 -7.03 -19.09 -6.76
N GLY A 170 -8.22 -18.60 -6.40
CA GLY A 170 -8.92 -19.07 -5.20
C GLY A 170 -8.26 -18.71 -3.86
N LEU A 171 -7.39 -17.69 -3.83
CA LEU A 171 -6.93 -17.10 -2.58
C LEU A 171 -8.07 -16.27 -1.97
N LYS A 172 -8.43 -16.56 -0.72
CA LYS A 172 -9.38 -15.74 0.04
C LYS A 172 -8.66 -14.55 0.70
N SER A 173 -9.44 -13.61 1.24
CA SER A 173 -8.93 -12.47 2.00
C SER A 173 -7.96 -12.95 3.10
N HIS A 174 -8.40 -13.89 3.93
CA HIS A 174 -7.58 -14.51 5.00
C HIS A 174 -6.25 -15.10 4.52
N ASP A 175 -6.25 -15.80 3.37
CA ASP A 175 -5.02 -16.37 2.80
C ASP A 175 -4.03 -15.29 2.41
N MET A 176 -4.53 -14.16 1.91
CA MET A 176 -3.72 -13.02 1.54
C MET A 176 -3.11 -12.34 2.77
N HIS A 177 -3.86 -12.19 3.86
CA HIS A 177 -3.33 -11.66 5.13
C HIS A 177 -2.15 -12.50 5.65
N ILE A 178 -2.26 -13.82 5.57
CA ILE A 178 -1.15 -14.71 5.95
C ILE A 178 0.04 -14.53 5.00
N ILE A 179 -0.21 -14.43 3.69
CA ILE A 179 0.84 -14.16 2.71
C ILE A 179 1.56 -12.85 3.07
N VAL A 180 0.84 -11.76 3.32
CA VAL A 180 1.41 -10.45 3.66
C VAL A 180 2.19 -10.50 4.96
N GLN A 181 1.56 -10.91 6.06
CA GLN A 181 2.13 -10.77 7.39
C GLN A 181 3.24 -11.78 7.70
N LYS A 182 3.22 -12.94 7.04
CA LYS A 182 4.10 -14.07 7.39
C LYS A 182 4.94 -14.58 6.23
N LEU A 183 4.37 -14.72 5.03
CA LEU A 183 5.04 -15.44 3.95
C LEU A 183 5.91 -14.55 3.05
N ILE A 184 5.51 -13.33 2.73
CA ILE A 184 6.29 -12.39 1.88
C ILE A 184 7.73 -12.20 2.42
N PRO A 185 7.93 -11.90 3.73
CA PRO A 185 9.27 -11.73 4.27
C PRO A 185 10.17 -12.95 4.09
N VAL A 186 9.60 -14.16 4.08
CA VAL A 186 10.33 -15.42 3.93
C VAL A 186 10.53 -15.75 2.45
N ALA A 187 9.46 -15.69 1.67
CA ALA A 187 9.44 -16.07 0.26
C ALA A 187 10.38 -15.22 -0.59
N PHE A 188 10.51 -13.93 -0.31
CA PHE A 188 11.27 -13.00 -1.14
C PHE A 188 12.70 -12.71 -0.66
N ARG A 189 13.10 -13.21 0.53
CA ARG A 189 14.37 -12.87 1.20
C ARG A 189 15.62 -13.00 0.34
N ASN A 190 15.72 -14.07 -0.44
CA ASN A 190 16.87 -14.35 -1.30
C ASN A 190 16.54 -14.14 -2.79
N LEU A 191 15.37 -13.58 -3.11
CA LEU A 191 14.91 -13.40 -4.49
C LEU A 191 14.92 -11.93 -4.92
N LEU A 192 14.76 -11.01 -3.97
CA LEU A 192 14.82 -9.56 -4.21
C LEU A 192 16.14 -8.96 -3.75
N PRO A 193 16.58 -7.83 -4.33
CA PRO A 193 17.66 -7.03 -3.78
C PRO A 193 17.39 -6.67 -2.32
N LYS A 194 18.42 -6.79 -1.47
CA LYS A 194 18.30 -6.59 -0.01
C LYS A 194 17.55 -5.31 0.39
N PRO A 195 17.83 -4.11 -0.18
CA PRO A 195 17.11 -2.90 0.20
C PRO A 195 15.60 -2.96 -0.09
N ILE A 196 15.21 -3.56 -1.22
CA ILE A 196 13.80 -3.70 -1.61
C ILE A 196 13.10 -4.68 -0.68
N TRP A 197 13.74 -5.82 -0.41
CA TRP A 197 13.21 -6.83 0.50
C TRP A 197 13.04 -6.29 1.93
N GLU A 198 14.00 -5.51 2.44
CA GLU A 198 13.93 -4.92 3.78
C GLU A 198 12.74 -3.97 3.92
N ILE A 199 12.51 -3.10 2.93
CA ILE A 199 11.41 -2.15 2.94
C ILE A 199 10.06 -2.88 2.85
N LEU A 200 9.95 -3.87 1.95
CA LEU A 200 8.73 -4.68 1.85
C LEU A 200 8.47 -5.47 3.14
N THR A 201 9.52 -5.99 3.77
CA THR A 201 9.43 -6.69 5.06
C THR A 201 9.00 -5.76 6.18
N LYS A 202 9.45 -4.49 6.19
CA LYS A 202 8.96 -3.47 7.14
C LYS A 202 7.46 -3.25 6.99
N LEU A 203 6.95 -3.16 5.77
CA LEU A 203 5.51 -3.05 5.52
C LEU A 203 4.74 -4.28 6.00
N CYS A 204 5.23 -5.49 5.69
CA CYS A 204 4.63 -6.74 6.20
C CYS A 204 4.62 -6.79 7.74
N HIS A 205 5.71 -6.37 8.38
CA HIS A 205 5.80 -6.29 9.83
C HIS A 205 4.86 -5.23 10.40
N PHE A 206 4.69 -4.09 9.74
CA PHE A 206 3.71 -3.08 10.15
C PHE A 206 2.32 -3.71 10.28
N PHE A 207 1.80 -4.33 9.20
CA PHE A 207 0.50 -5.00 9.22
C PHE A 207 0.42 -6.08 10.29
N ARG A 208 1.47 -6.90 10.44
CA ARG A 208 1.52 -7.93 11.48
C ARG A 208 1.43 -7.35 12.90
N ASN A 209 2.08 -6.22 13.16
CA ASN A 209 2.13 -5.63 14.50
C ASN A 209 0.81 -4.92 14.85
N ILE A 210 0.20 -4.19 13.93
CA ILE A 210 -1.10 -3.54 14.18
C ILE A 210 -2.21 -4.59 14.35
N SER A 211 -2.08 -5.74 13.69
CA SER A 211 -3.01 -6.88 13.77
C SER A 211 -2.75 -7.82 14.96
N SER A 212 -1.87 -7.44 15.89
CA SER A 212 -1.61 -8.21 17.10
C SER A 212 -2.82 -8.19 18.04
N SER A 213 -3.05 -9.32 18.73
CA SER A 213 -4.08 -9.43 19.78
C SER A 213 -3.75 -8.59 21.02
N THR A 214 -2.47 -8.31 21.25
CA THR A 214 -1.96 -7.46 22.33
C THR A 214 -1.17 -6.30 21.75
N LEU A 215 -1.51 -5.08 22.16
CA LEU A 215 -0.89 -3.86 21.65
C LEU A 215 -0.10 -3.16 22.76
N GLN A 216 1.11 -2.70 22.42
CA GLN A 216 1.90 -1.82 23.28
C GLN A 216 1.83 -0.41 22.70
N VAL A 217 1.30 0.54 23.48
CA VAL A 217 0.98 1.90 22.99
C VAL A 217 2.18 2.59 22.36
N ASP A 218 3.34 2.56 23.02
CA ASP A 218 4.55 3.22 22.51
C ASP A 218 5.11 2.54 21.26
N HIS A 219 4.92 1.23 21.13
CA HIS A 219 5.26 0.50 19.91
C HIS A 219 4.37 0.93 18.74
N ILE A 220 3.05 1.04 18.95
CA ILE A 220 2.14 1.51 17.88
C ILE A 220 2.43 2.95 17.46
N ARG A 221 2.80 3.83 18.40
CA ARG A 221 3.27 5.19 18.09
C ARG A 221 4.51 5.16 17.20
N THR A 222 5.49 4.33 17.55
CA THR A 222 6.72 4.14 16.76
C THR A 222 6.39 3.65 15.35
N LEU A 223 5.52 2.65 15.22
CA LEU A 223 5.04 2.15 13.92
C LEU A 223 4.39 3.25 13.08
N GLY A 224 3.68 4.20 13.71
CA GLY A 224 3.06 5.33 13.03
C GLY A 224 4.08 6.29 12.39
N HIS A 225 5.27 6.43 12.97
CA HIS A 225 6.37 7.18 12.36
C HIS A 225 7.09 6.36 11.29
N ASP A 226 7.37 5.08 11.58
CA ASP A 226 8.11 4.20 10.68
C ASP A 226 7.38 3.91 9.37
N ILE A 227 6.04 3.84 9.40
CA ILE A 227 5.24 3.56 8.21
C ILE A 227 5.33 4.70 7.20
N ILE A 228 5.41 5.96 7.65
CA ILE A 228 5.57 7.13 6.77
C ILE A 228 6.90 7.02 6.01
N GLU A 229 7.99 6.75 6.72
CA GLU A 229 9.31 6.58 6.11
C GLU A 229 9.32 5.36 5.15
N THR A 230 8.64 4.29 5.53
CA THR A 230 8.50 3.08 4.70
C THR A 230 7.80 3.40 3.38
N PHE A 231 6.69 4.15 3.40
CA PHE A 231 5.99 4.56 2.18
C PHE A 231 6.80 5.49 1.30
N CYS A 232 7.48 6.49 1.87
CA CYS A 232 8.39 7.35 1.10
C CYS A 232 9.47 6.52 0.38
N LYS A 233 10.00 5.48 1.02
CA LYS A 233 10.99 4.57 0.39
C LYS A 233 10.35 3.69 -0.69
N LEU A 234 9.13 3.19 -0.47
CA LEU A 234 8.38 2.41 -1.46
C LEU A 234 8.07 3.24 -2.72
N GLU A 235 7.65 4.49 -2.59
CA GLU A 235 7.34 5.40 -3.70
C GLU A 235 8.56 5.70 -4.59
N ASN A 236 9.76 5.66 -4.01
CA ASN A 236 11.01 5.77 -4.75
C ASN A 236 11.36 4.49 -5.53
N ILE A 237 10.81 3.33 -5.12
CA ILE A 237 11.11 2.02 -5.71
C ILE A 237 10.06 1.61 -6.74
N TYR A 238 8.78 1.76 -6.45
CA TYR A 238 7.66 1.31 -7.27
C TYR A 238 7.16 2.43 -8.22
N PRO A 239 6.39 2.08 -9.27
CA PRO A 239 5.80 3.09 -10.16
C PRO A 239 4.67 3.86 -9.45
N PRO A 240 4.38 5.13 -9.84
CA PRO A 240 3.29 5.90 -9.25
C PRO A 240 1.91 5.23 -9.33
N SER A 241 1.67 4.41 -10.37
CA SER A 241 0.45 3.60 -10.51
C SER A 241 0.21 2.61 -9.37
N MET A 242 1.24 2.33 -8.57
CA MET A 242 1.16 1.48 -7.40
C MET A 242 0.50 2.19 -6.21
N PHE A 243 0.51 3.52 -6.16
CA PHE A 243 0.10 4.30 -4.99
C PHE A 243 -1.23 5.01 -5.23
N ASP A 244 -2.32 4.24 -5.16
CA ASP A 244 -3.65 4.79 -5.09
C ASP A 244 -4.04 5.11 -3.63
N VAL A 245 -5.27 5.60 -3.42
CA VAL A 245 -5.73 6.00 -2.08
C VAL A 245 -5.61 4.84 -1.08
N MET A 246 -5.82 3.60 -1.52
CA MET A 246 -5.75 2.43 -0.65
C MET A 246 -4.33 2.16 -0.18
N GLU A 247 -3.30 2.36 -1.01
CA GLU A 247 -1.92 2.19 -0.56
C GLU A 247 -1.51 3.21 0.48
N HIS A 248 -2.12 4.38 0.53
CA HIS A 248 -1.75 5.39 1.52
C HIS A 248 -2.49 5.26 2.86
N LEU A 249 -3.61 4.52 2.94
CA LEU A 249 -4.35 4.35 4.20
C LEU A 249 -3.55 3.77 5.39
N PRO A 250 -2.54 2.90 5.20
CA PRO A 250 -1.72 2.41 6.29
C PRO A 250 -1.08 3.49 7.15
N VAL A 251 -0.80 4.69 6.62
CA VAL A 251 -0.24 5.80 7.42
C VAL A 251 -1.18 6.26 8.53
N HIS A 252 -2.49 6.01 8.40
CA HIS A 252 -3.51 6.34 9.40
C HIS A 252 -3.82 5.17 10.34
N MET A 253 -3.37 3.95 10.01
CA MET A 253 -3.75 2.75 10.76
C MET A 253 -3.18 2.75 12.17
N SER A 254 -1.94 3.23 12.39
CA SER A 254 -1.39 3.31 13.75
C SER A 254 -2.25 4.18 14.67
N TYR A 255 -2.67 5.35 14.18
CA TYR A 255 -3.55 6.23 14.95
C TYR A 255 -4.90 5.55 15.22
N LYS A 256 -5.52 4.97 14.19
CA LYS A 256 -6.76 4.23 14.33
C LYS A 256 -6.64 3.09 15.35
N THR A 257 -5.56 2.33 15.34
CA THR A 257 -5.28 1.25 16.29
C THR A 257 -5.10 1.76 17.73
N LEU A 258 -4.49 2.94 17.91
CA LEU A 258 -4.39 3.57 19.23
C LEU A 258 -5.76 3.95 19.79
N MET A 259 -6.67 4.42 18.95
CA MET A 259 -7.99 4.89 19.38
C MET A 259 -9.01 3.75 19.51
N GLY A 260 -8.98 2.78 18.59
CA GLY A 260 -9.93 1.68 18.50
C GLY A 260 -9.48 0.38 19.18
N GLY A 261 -8.25 0.32 19.67
CA GLY A 261 -7.68 -0.90 20.28
C GLY A 261 -7.35 -2.00 19.27
N PRO A 262 -7.21 -3.26 19.72
CA PRO A 262 -6.81 -4.40 18.90
C PRO A 262 -7.70 -4.57 17.66
N VAL A 263 -7.05 -4.70 16.50
CA VAL A 263 -7.74 -4.82 15.20
C VAL A 263 -8.62 -6.06 15.16
N GLN A 264 -8.34 -7.10 15.97
CA GLN A 264 -9.16 -8.31 16.09
C GLN A 264 -10.66 -8.04 16.25
N TYR A 265 -11.05 -6.96 16.94
CA TYR A 265 -12.45 -6.56 17.15
C TYR A 265 -13.05 -5.69 16.02
N GLN A 266 -12.22 -5.35 15.04
CA GLN A 266 -12.54 -4.47 13.92
C GLN A 266 -12.49 -5.20 12.57
N TRP A 267 -12.08 -6.47 12.55
CA TRP A 267 -12.14 -7.29 11.33
C TRP A 267 -13.59 -7.57 10.97
N MET A 268 -13.83 -7.65 9.67
CA MET A 268 -15.14 -8.06 9.15
C MET A 268 -15.20 -9.54 8.76
N TYR A 269 -14.19 -10.37 9.10
CA TYR A 269 -14.20 -11.80 8.80
C TYR A 269 -15.49 -12.54 9.19
N PRO A 270 -16.15 -12.25 10.33
CA PRO A 270 -17.40 -12.95 10.68
C PRO A 270 -18.59 -12.60 9.77
N PHE A 271 -18.46 -11.55 8.96
CA PHE A 271 -19.52 -11.00 8.10
C PHE A 271 -19.24 -11.19 6.60
N GLU A 272 -18.14 -11.85 6.22
CA GLU A 272 -17.75 -12.21 4.85
C GLU A 272 -17.97 -13.71 4.58
#